data_AF-A0A0C2C1U2-F1
#
_entry.id   AF-A0A0C2C1U2-F1
#
_cell.length_a   1.000
_cell.length_b   1.000
_cell.length_c   1.000
_cell.angle_alpha   90.00
_cell.angle_beta   90.00
_cell.angle_gamma   90.00
#
_symmetry.space_group_name_H-M   'P 1'
#
loop_
_entity.id
_entity.type
_entity.pdbx_description
1 polymer ?
#
loop_
_entity_poly.entity_id
_entity_poly.type
_entity_poly.pdbx_seq_one_letter_code
_entity_poly.pdbx_strand_id
1 'polypeptide(L)'
;MNTPHQVCAVGSDVVILGADFSRVQIIPGCSHHSEQLVTSVSCCQDSGKIAATYGNIIRVFEPTNVAAERGKPYFNYQWVETQCFTVKEQVNAVLWNMDGNSSDIIVDMHHCGYASKCDSPCLQDCE
;
A
#
# COMPACT_ATOMS: atom_id res chain seq x y z
N MET A 1 5.31 17.66 -7.24
CA MET A 1 5.22 16.18 -7.31
C MET A 1 3.75 15.83 -7.38
N ASN A 2 3.32 15.00 -8.32
CA ASN A 2 1.94 14.49 -8.37
C ASN A 2 1.85 13.30 -7.41
N THR A 3 1.89 13.57 -6.09
CA THR A 3 1.64 12.55 -5.07
C THR A 3 0.17 12.12 -5.14
N PRO A 4 -0.14 10.87 -4.76
CA PRO A 4 -1.50 10.37 -4.85
C PRO A 4 -2.32 11.10 -3.78
N HIS A 5 -3.43 11.70 -4.20
CA HIS A 5 -4.27 12.46 -3.27
C HIS A 5 -5.23 11.54 -2.52
N GLN A 6 -5.71 10.51 -3.22
CA GLN A 6 -6.61 9.53 -2.66
C GLN A 6 -6.28 8.14 -3.20
N VAL A 7 -6.41 7.15 -2.33
CA VAL A 7 -6.26 5.72 -2.65
C VAL A 7 -7.50 5.01 -2.14
N CYS A 8 -8.06 4.11 -2.94
CA CYS A 8 -9.20 3.31 -2.53
C CYS A 8 -9.04 1.84 -2.93
N ALA A 9 -9.71 0.98 -2.18
CA ALA A 9 -9.89 -0.42 -2.48
C ALA A 9 -11.11 -0.60 -3.38
N VAL A 10 -10.97 -1.39 -4.45
CA VAL A 10 -12.08 -1.83 -5.30
C VAL A 10 -11.97 -3.34 -5.49
N GLY A 11 -12.66 -4.10 -4.64
CA GLY A 11 -12.51 -5.55 -4.61
C GLY A 11 -11.10 -5.95 -4.18
N SER A 12 -10.33 -6.57 -5.08
CA SER A 12 -8.93 -6.97 -4.91
C SER A 12 -7.94 -5.92 -5.43
N ASP A 13 -8.43 -4.87 -6.10
CA ASP A 13 -7.59 -3.86 -6.73
C ASP A 13 -7.37 -2.65 -5.82
N VAL A 14 -6.17 -2.07 -5.91
CA VAL A 14 -5.85 -0.77 -5.34
C VAL A 14 -5.91 0.29 -6.44
N VAL A 15 -6.79 1.28 -6.27
CA VAL A 15 -7.00 2.36 -7.24
C VAL A 15 -6.40 3.65 -6.71
N ILE A 16 -5.55 4.27 -7.53
CA ILE A 16 -4.83 5.49 -7.20
C ILE A 16 -5.42 6.65 -7.98
N LEU A 17 -5.80 7.71 -7.27
CA LEU A 17 -6.47 8.88 -7.83
C LEU A 17 -5.59 10.14 -7.70
N GLY A 18 -5.66 10.97 -8.75
CA GLY A 18 -5.05 12.30 -8.77
C GLY A 18 -5.89 13.32 -7.99
N ALA A 19 -5.39 14.55 -7.89
CA ALA A 19 -6.05 15.66 -7.21
C ALA A 19 -7.44 15.99 -7.80
N ASP A 20 -7.62 15.74 -9.09
CA ASP A 20 -8.85 15.92 -9.85
C ASP A 20 -9.76 14.69 -9.83
N PHE A 21 -9.45 13.71 -8.96
CA PHE A 21 -10.10 12.39 -8.92
C PHE A 21 -9.98 11.58 -10.21
N SER A 22 -9.11 11.99 -11.15
CA SER A 22 -8.80 11.17 -12.31
C SER A 22 -8.03 9.92 -11.88
N ARG A 23 -8.30 8.81 -12.57
CA ARG A 23 -7.62 7.55 -12.32
C ARG A 23 -6.19 7.60 -12.84
N VAL A 24 -5.24 7.50 -11.92
CA VAL A 24 -3.80 7.51 -12.23
C VAL A 24 -3.29 6.11 -12.54
N GLN A 25 -3.57 5.16 -11.64
CA GLN A 25 -3.13 3.77 -11.78
C GLN A 25 -4.13 2.83 -11.11
N ILE A 26 -4.27 1.63 -11.67
CA ILE A 26 -4.86 0.48 -10.99
C ILE A 26 -3.72 -0.49 -10.74
N ILE A 27 -3.54 -0.90 -9.49
CA ILE A 27 -2.67 -2.01 -9.13
C ILE A 27 -3.59 -3.22 -8.96
N PRO A 28 -3.54 -4.18 -9.88
CA PRO A 28 -4.43 -5.32 -9.82
C PRO A 28 -4.11 -6.21 -8.62
N GLY A 29 -5.14 -6.84 -8.06
CA GLY A 29 -4.98 -7.92 -7.08
C GLY A 29 -4.25 -9.14 -7.65
N CYS A 30 -3.99 -10.13 -6.79
CA CYS A 30 -3.37 -11.38 -7.23
C CYS A 30 -4.34 -12.19 -8.12
N SER A 31 -3.91 -12.56 -9.33
CA SER A 31 -4.73 -13.28 -10.32
C SER A 31 -4.79 -14.79 -10.13
N HIS A 32 -4.04 -15.36 -9.18
CA HIS A 32 -3.91 -16.82 -9.02
C HIS A 32 -4.59 -17.36 -7.75
N HIS A 33 -5.51 -18.31 -7.95
CA HIS A 33 -6.15 -19.30 -7.05
C HIS A 33 -6.65 -18.93 -5.64
N SER A 34 -6.39 -17.73 -5.13
CA SER A 34 -6.99 -17.20 -3.90
C SER A 34 -6.99 -15.68 -3.95
N GLU A 35 -7.82 -15.12 -4.82
CA GLU A 35 -8.02 -13.68 -4.91
C GLU A 35 -8.55 -13.18 -3.55
N GLN A 36 -7.70 -12.47 -2.83
CA GLN A 36 -8.07 -11.84 -1.56
C GLN A 36 -8.52 -10.41 -1.84
N LEU A 37 -9.59 -10.00 -1.18
CA LEU A 37 -10.06 -8.62 -1.24
C LEU A 37 -9.11 -7.72 -0.45
N VAL A 38 -9.00 -6.47 -0.89
CA VAL A 38 -8.32 -5.44 -0.11
C VAL A 38 -9.21 -5.10 1.09
N THR A 39 -8.68 -5.30 2.30
CA THR A 39 -9.44 -5.05 3.55
C THR A 39 -9.24 -3.63 4.09
N SER A 40 -8.06 -3.06 3.89
CA SER A 40 -7.73 -1.67 4.26
C SER A 40 -6.60 -1.13 3.39
N VAL A 41 -6.64 0.17 3.12
CA VAL A 41 -5.59 0.91 2.42
C VAL A 41 -5.23 2.18 3.19
N SER A 42 -3.95 2.57 3.13
CA SER A 42 -3.47 3.83 3.70
C SER A 42 -2.37 4.42 2.83
N CYS A 43 -2.40 5.74 2.66
CA CYS A 43 -1.40 6.48 1.89
C CYS A 43 -0.67 7.46 2.81
N CYS A 44 0.66 7.41 2.80
CA CYS A 44 1.50 8.40 3.45
C CYS A 44 1.57 9.64 2.55
N GLN A 45 1.05 10.78 3.02
CA GLN A 45 0.97 12.00 2.21
C GLN A 45 2.35 12.60 1.91
N ASP A 46 3.30 12.47 2.84
CA ASP A 46 4.64 13.05 2.69
C ASP A 46 5.51 12.31 1.68
N SER A 47 5.50 10.96 1.74
CA SER A 47 6.33 10.11 0.88
C SER A 47 5.61 9.59 -0.36
N GLY A 48 4.27 9.62 -0.38
CA GLY A 48 3.45 9.00 -1.40
C GLY A 48 3.43 7.47 -1.34
N LYS A 49 3.98 6.84 -0.30
CA LYS A 49 3.92 5.38 -0.11
C LYS A 49 2.50 4.94 0.20
N ILE A 50 2.13 3.75 -0.28
CA ILE A 50 0.81 3.16 -0.09
C ILE A 50 0.99 1.82 0.63
N ALA A 51 0.18 1.57 1.64
CA ALA A 51 0.06 0.27 2.28
C ALA A 51 -1.34 -0.27 2.00
N ALA A 52 -1.43 -1.53 1.57
CA ALA A 52 -2.69 -2.24 1.37
C ALA A 52 -2.66 -3.59 2.08
N THR A 53 -3.81 -4.00 2.59
CA THR A 53 -3.96 -5.27 3.32
C THR A 53 -4.88 -6.21 2.57
N TYR A 54 -4.50 -7.48 2.56
CA TYR A 54 -5.18 -8.59 1.91
C TYR A 54 -5.26 -9.72 2.95
N GLY A 55 -6.30 -9.73 3.78
CA GLY A 55 -6.40 -10.66 4.90
C GLY A 55 -5.26 -10.47 5.90
N ASN A 56 -4.30 -11.41 5.93
CA ASN A 56 -3.11 -11.36 6.78
C ASN A 56 -1.84 -10.92 6.03
N ILE A 57 -1.96 -10.48 4.79
CA ILE A 57 -0.85 -9.99 3.97
C ILE A 57 -0.92 -8.46 3.90
N ILE A 58 0.23 -7.79 4.07
CA ILE A 58 0.40 -6.34 3.93
C ILE A 58 1.36 -6.11 2.77
N ARG A 59 0.96 -5.29 1.79
CA ARG A 59 1.80 -4.89 0.65
C ARG A 59 2.06 -3.40 0.70
N VAL A 60 3.30 -3.01 0.41
CA VAL A 60 3.74 -1.62 0.35
C VAL A 60 4.12 -1.29 -1.08
N PHE A 61 3.58 -0.17 -1.58
CA PHE A 61 3.83 0.34 -2.90
C PHE A 61 4.48 1.71 -2.83
N GLU A 62 5.57 1.90 -3.58
CA GLU A 62 6.30 3.17 -3.60
C GLU A 62 6.25 3.83 -4.97
N PRO A 63 6.16 5.18 -5.02
CA PRO A 63 6.19 5.92 -6.28
C PRO A 63 7.57 5.81 -6.91
N THR A 64 7.67 5.10 -8.03
CA THR A 64 8.89 4.93 -8.81
C THR A 64 8.83 5.77 -10.07
N ASN A 65 9.91 6.49 -10.38
CA ASN A 65 9.99 7.28 -11.60
C ASN A 65 10.03 6.36 -12.83
N VAL A 66 9.15 6.61 -13.79
CA VAL A 66 9.11 5.89 -15.06
C VAL A 66 9.54 6.84 -16.16
N ALA A 67 10.38 6.36 -17.07
CA ALA A 67 10.74 7.13 -18.25
C ALA A 67 9.46 7.57 -18.97
N ALA A 68 9.38 8.86 -19.28
CA ALA A 68 8.20 9.44 -19.92
C ALA A 68 7.87 8.68 -21.21
N GLU A 69 6.77 7.93 -21.21
CA GLU A 69 6.26 7.33 -22.44
C GLU A 69 5.78 8.46 -23.36
N ARG A 70 6.21 8.42 -24.63
CA ARG A 70 5.72 9.34 -25.66
C ARG A 70 4.20 9.25 -25.74
N GLY A 71 3.50 10.27 -25.25
CA GLY A 71 2.03 10.36 -25.27
C GLY A 71 1.36 10.54 -23.91
N LYS A 72 2.08 10.37 -22.78
CA LYS A 72 1.57 10.65 -21.43
C LYS A 72 2.41 11.72 -20.71
N PRO A 73 2.20 13.01 -21.02
CA PRO A 73 3.03 14.10 -20.48
C PRO A 73 2.91 14.34 -18.96
N TYR A 74 1.97 13.68 -18.26
CA TYR A 74 1.60 14.04 -16.88
C TYR A 74 1.91 12.98 -15.80
N PHE A 75 2.36 11.78 -16.15
CA PHE A 75 2.59 10.69 -15.18
C PHE A 75 3.95 10.03 -15.38
N ASN A 76 4.99 10.68 -14.86
CA ASN A 76 6.35 10.10 -14.78
C ASN A 76 6.53 9.21 -13.54
N TYR A 77 5.44 8.81 -12.88
CA TYR A 77 5.48 7.99 -11.67
C TYR A 77 4.43 6.90 -11.74
N GLN A 78 4.81 5.72 -11.29
CA GLN A 78 3.92 4.59 -11.04
C GLN A 78 4.23 4.02 -9.66
N TRP A 79 3.22 3.52 -8.99
CA TRP A 79 3.36 2.78 -7.75
C TRP A 79 3.65 1.32 -8.05
N VAL A 80 4.79 0.85 -7.53
CA VAL A 80 5.21 -0.55 -7.65
C VAL A 80 5.33 -1.15 -6.27
N GLU A 81 5.03 -2.44 -6.16
CA GLU A 81 5.20 -3.17 -4.91
C GLU A 81 6.70 -3.23 -4.58
N THR A 82 7.08 -2.72 -3.42
CA THR A 82 8.47 -2.79 -2.93
C THR A 82 8.61 -3.73 -1.75
N GLN A 83 7.54 -3.97 -1.00
CA GLN A 83 7.53 -4.84 0.16
C GLN A 83 6.22 -5.61 0.28
N CYS A 84 6.31 -6.84 0.80
CA CYS A 84 5.19 -7.70 1.09
C CYS A 84 5.49 -8.45 2.39
N PHE A 85 4.56 -8.40 3.34
CA PHE A 85 4.70 -8.99 4.66
C PHE A 85 3.49 -9.86 4.96
N THR A 86 3.70 -10.98 5.63
CA THR A 86 2.61 -11.83 6.13
C THR A 86 2.63 -11.80 7.64
N VAL A 87 1.50 -11.46 8.26
CA VAL A 87 1.30 -11.51 9.71
C VAL A 87 0.53 -12.77 10.10
N LYS A 88 0.53 -13.08 11.40
CA LYS A 88 -0.07 -14.31 11.94
C LYS A 88 -1.61 -14.30 11.86
N GLU A 89 -2.21 -13.12 12.00
CA GLU A 89 -3.66 -12.94 12.09
C GLU A 89 -4.18 -11.99 11.02
N GLN A 90 -5.49 -11.92 10.86
CA GLN A 90 -6.12 -10.99 9.92
C GLN A 90 -5.91 -9.54 10.36
N VAL A 91 -5.58 -8.69 9.40
CA VAL A 91 -5.42 -7.25 9.57
C VAL A 91 -6.74 -6.56 9.23
N ASN A 92 -7.26 -5.80 10.19
CA ASN A 92 -8.50 -5.02 10.03
C ASN A 92 -8.22 -3.67 9.40
N ALA A 93 -7.19 -2.99 9.87
CA ALA A 93 -6.82 -1.66 9.43
C ALA A 93 -5.30 -1.52 9.33
N VAL A 94 -4.87 -0.71 8.37
CA VAL A 94 -3.48 -0.28 8.23
C VAL A 94 -3.45 1.23 8.17
N LEU A 95 -2.52 1.85 8.89
CA LEU A 95 -2.31 3.29 8.91
C LEU A 95 -0.81 3.58 8.80
N TRP A 96 -0.45 4.68 8.15
CA TRP A 96 0.93 5.17 8.20
C TRP A 96 1.10 6.02 9.45
N ASN A 97 2.22 5.85 10.15
CA ASN A 97 2.58 6.76 11.22
C ASN A 97 2.92 8.13 10.61
N MET A 98 2.30 9.19 11.13
CA MET A 98 2.49 10.56 10.67
C MET A 98 3.40 11.37 11.61
N ASP A 99 3.99 10.73 12.63
CA ASP A 99 4.93 11.35 13.57
C ASP A 99 6.30 11.61 12.92
N GLY A 100 6.30 12.51 11.93
CA GLY A 100 7.38 13.43 11.57
C GLY A 100 8.66 12.86 10.96
N ASN A 101 8.95 11.56 11.05
CA ASN A 101 10.20 11.02 10.51
C ASN A 101 10.24 9.50 10.27
N SER A 102 9.20 8.75 10.64
CA SER A 102 9.22 7.29 10.50
C SER A 102 8.26 6.81 9.41
N SER A 103 8.79 6.09 8.43
CA SER A 103 8.01 5.37 7.42
C SER A 103 7.44 4.08 8.03
N ASP A 104 6.85 4.19 9.21
CA ASP A 104 6.36 3.06 9.97
C ASP A 104 4.90 2.80 9.61
N ILE A 105 4.56 1.52 9.50
CA ILE A 105 3.19 1.08 9.31
C ILE A 105 2.65 0.63 10.66
N ILE A 106 1.49 1.17 11.02
CA ILE A 106 0.69 0.76 12.18
C ILE A 106 -0.39 -0.18 11.66
N VAL A 107 -0.44 -1.40 12.21
CA VAL A 107 -1.46 -2.39 11.87
C VAL A 107 -2.36 -2.70 13.05
N ASP A 108 -3.65 -2.78 12.78
CA ASP A 108 -4.68 -3.27 13.70
C ASP A 108 -5.01 -4.72 13.35
N MET A 109 -4.75 -5.65 14.28
CA MET A 109 -4.97 -7.09 14.11
C MET A 109 -6.08 -7.59 15.03
N HIS A 110 -6.74 -8.67 14.64
CA HIS A 110 -7.91 -9.20 15.32
C HIS A 110 -7.62 -9.96 16.64
N HIS A 111 -7.08 -9.27 17.67
CA HIS A 111 -7.15 -9.68 19.08
C HIS A 111 -7.17 -8.46 20.00
N CYS A 112 -8.33 -8.20 20.64
CA CYS A 112 -8.54 -7.34 21.82
C CYS A 112 -7.41 -6.30 22.13
N GLY A 113 -7.29 -5.24 21.32
CA GLY A 113 -6.72 -3.96 21.77
C GLY A 113 -5.20 -3.72 21.74
N TYR A 114 -4.42 -4.33 20.84
CA TYR A 114 -2.99 -3.96 20.68
C TYR A 114 -2.60 -3.63 19.23
N ALA A 115 -2.24 -2.37 18.98
CA ALA A 115 -1.57 -1.93 17.74
C ALA A 115 -0.11 -2.45 17.74
N SER A 116 0.29 -3.15 16.67
CA SER A 116 1.66 -3.64 16.52
C SER A 116 2.42 -2.74 15.54
N LYS A 117 3.62 -2.29 15.94
CA LYS A 117 4.51 -1.48 15.10
C LYS A 117 5.32 -2.42 14.22
N CYS A 118 5.18 -2.31 12.89
CA CYS A 118 6.00 -3.06 11.96
C CYS A 118 7.29 -2.29 11.67
N ASP A 119 8.29 -2.42 12.55
CA ASP A 119 9.65 -1.94 12.28
C ASP A 119 10.36 -2.99 11.40
N SER A 120 10.49 -2.72 10.09
CA SER A 120 11.29 -3.58 9.20
C SER A 120 12.78 -3.31 9.43
N PRO A 121 13.61 -4.34 9.69
CA PRO A 121 14.38 -4.93 8.59
C PRO A 121 14.60 -6.46 8.72
N CYS A 122 14.57 -7.17 7.58
CA CYS A 122 14.94 -8.59 7.41
C CYS A 122 14.00 -9.64 8.06
N LEU A 123 13.17 -10.26 7.22
CA LEU A 123 12.67 -11.62 7.45
C LEU A 123 13.81 -12.62 7.15
N GLN A 124 14.57 -12.97 8.18
CA GLN A 124 15.20 -14.29 8.36
C GLN A 124 14.43 -14.93 9.53
N ASP A 125 13.93 -16.16 9.53
CA ASP A 125 14.00 -17.30 8.64
C ASP A 125 12.64 -18.02 8.73
N CYS A 126 12.23 -18.70 7.66
CA CYS A 126 11.22 -19.76 7.76
C CYS A 126 11.96 -21.09 7.99
N GLU A 127 11.79 -21.70 9.16
CA GLU A 127 11.85 -23.17 9.31
C GLU A 127 10.43 -23.74 9.21
#